data_AF-A0AAV4NWN3-F1
#
_entry.id   AF-A0AAV4NWN3-F1
#
_cell.length_a   1.000
_cell.length_b   1.000
_cell.length_c   1.000
_cell.angle_alpha   90.00
_cell.angle_beta   90.00
_cell.angle_gamma   90.00
#
_symmetry.space_group_name_H-M   'P 1'
#
loop_
_entity.id
_entity.type
_entity.pdbx_description
1 polymer ?
#
loop_
_entity_poly.entity_id
_entity_poly.type
_entity_poly.pdbx_seq_one_letter_code
_entity_poly.pdbx_strand_id
1 'polypeptide(L)'
;MDLSNIDTAMTTIQHITEVTKDINKKIPGKIEEVFERRFQERGEDDDDIDLDAMKKSNLKNMVAIVKKLVNRTSGPFSPGVEPEDLTVLYKMQEMVSMIFSEGQTDLWKELEAEGEDSVNLLTSVQDWSMSKLLESKATEKNIDLLMLSENVATQSMKSPPKEIKKKHAPYMYFPDYALGDSDEPISIQSMYYNAYHKMAPIQNSITGLNATGVFLDSRIINFNVKPTYDQTVLVSDPVIVFLEHQREKEKLLRGPSAEQIDEPKIASRECMRWSDTLEFPDSAKMGGWTIEGCARVNTTEFYTTCACDHLGMFALLALPPVPKR
;
A
#
# COMPACT_ATOMS: atom_id res chain seq x y z
N MET A 1 37.25 -3.26 -14.35
CA MET A 1 36.20 -2.68 -13.49
C MET A 1 36.14 -1.20 -13.80
N ASP A 2 35.04 -0.77 -14.39
CA ASP A 2 34.80 0.61 -14.80
C ASP A 2 34.30 1.39 -13.58
N LEU A 3 35.09 2.36 -13.11
CA LEU A 3 34.82 3.13 -11.89
C LEU A 3 33.72 4.19 -12.08
N SER A 4 33.22 4.38 -13.31
CA SER A 4 32.16 5.35 -13.64
C SER A 4 30.77 4.99 -13.08
N ASN A 5 30.53 3.71 -12.75
CA ASN A 5 29.25 3.26 -12.18
C ASN A 5 29.13 3.56 -10.67
N ILE A 6 30.25 3.62 -9.95
CA ILE A 6 30.28 3.98 -8.52
C ILE A 6 29.89 5.45 -8.33
N ASP A 7 30.34 6.33 -9.22
CA ASP A 7 29.98 7.75 -9.19
C ASP A 7 28.48 7.95 -9.41
N THR A 8 27.80 7.10 -10.19
CA THR A 8 26.36 7.24 -10.49
C THR A 8 25.47 6.78 -9.32
N ALA A 9 25.82 5.67 -8.66
CA ALA A 9 25.14 5.21 -7.44
C ALA A 9 25.38 6.20 -6.28
N MET A 10 26.63 6.67 -6.11
CA MET A 10 26.96 7.71 -5.14
C MET A 10 26.25 9.04 -5.43
N THR A 11 26.06 9.41 -6.69
CA THR A 11 25.29 10.60 -7.09
C THR A 11 23.80 10.43 -6.76
N THR A 12 23.24 9.23 -6.93
CA THR A 12 21.83 8.96 -6.59
C THR A 12 21.61 8.97 -5.08
N ILE A 13 22.51 8.35 -4.31
CA ILE A 13 22.49 8.38 -2.84
C ILE A 13 22.77 9.79 -2.32
N GLN A 14 23.71 10.53 -2.91
CA GLN A 14 23.94 11.94 -2.60
C GLN A 14 22.72 12.78 -2.97
N HIS A 15 22.05 12.53 -4.10
CA HIS A 15 20.87 13.29 -4.49
C HIS A 15 19.68 12.99 -3.58
N ILE A 16 19.49 11.73 -3.16
CA ILE A 16 18.51 11.37 -2.12
C ILE A 16 18.88 12.05 -0.81
N THR A 17 20.15 12.00 -0.40
CA THR A 17 20.65 12.64 0.83
C THR A 17 20.52 14.16 0.78
N GLU A 18 20.74 14.79 -0.37
CA GLU A 18 20.61 16.23 -0.61
C GLU A 18 19.14 16.65 -0.66
N VAL A 19 18.29 15.87 -1.33
CA VAL A 19 16.83 16.07 -1.30
C VAL A 19 16.33 15.94 0.13
N THR A 20 16.74 14.91 0.87
CA THR A 20 16.42 14.72 2.29
C THR A 20 17.00 15.85 3.17
N LYS A 21 18.22 16.34 2.88
CA LYS A 21 18.84 17.48 3.60
C LYS A 21 18.16 18.81 3.30
N ASP A 22 17.76 19.07 2.06
CA ASP A 22 17.03 20.28 1.68
C ASP A 22 15.60 20.26 2.20
N ILE A 23 14.99 19.08 2.28
CA ILE A 23 13.73 18.85 2.97
C ILE A 23 13.91 19.07 4.49
N ASN A 24 14.95 18.49 5.11
CA ASN A 24 15.26 18.67 6.53
C ASN A 24 15.84 20.05 6.88
N LYS A 25 16.21 20.87 5.89
CA LYS A 25 16.50 22.31 6.07
C LYS A 25 15.23 23.14 6.03
N LYS A 26 14.19 22.68 5.33
CA LYS A 26 12.86 23.33 5.25
C LYS A 26 11.92 22.89 6.35
N ILE A 27 12.10 21.69 6.89
CA ILE A 27 11.51 21.21 8.14
C ILE A 27 12.51 21.59 9.23
N PRO A 28 12.26 22.57 10.12
CA PRO A 28 13.27 22.99 11.09
C PRO A 28 13.62 21.82 12.03
N GLY A 29 14.73 21.13 11.72
CA GLY A 29 15.35 20.07 12.50
C GLY A 29 16.02 20.62 13.75
N LYS A 30 15.19 21.09 14.69
CA LYS A 30 15.62 21.51 16.02
C LYS A 30 14.45 21.45 17.00
N ILE A 31 13.62 20.40 16.91
CA ILE A 31 12.42 20.30 17.76
C ILE A 31 12.78 19.92 19.20
N GLU A 32 13.77 19.05 19.46
CA GLU A 32 14.11 18.67 20.85
C GLU A 32 14.98 19.71 21.59
N GLU A 33 16.06 20.22 20.98
CA GLU A 33 16.98 21.16 21.67
C GLU A 33 16.49 22.62 21.73
N VAL A 34 15.58 23.04 20.83
CA VAL A 34 14.93 24.37 20.93
C VAL A 34 13.71 24.31 21.84
N PHE A 35 13.10 23.13 22.03
CA PHE A 35 12.05 22.94 23.03
C PHE A 35 12.56 23.30 24.43
N GLU A 36 13.69 22.74 24.85
CA GLU A 36 14.18 22.97 26.22
C GLU A 36 14.67 24.40 26.46
N ARG A 37 15.25 25.07 25.45
CA ARG A 37 15.71 26.47 25.62
C ARG A 37 14.62 27.53 25.45
N ARG A 38 13.55 27.29 24.69
CA ARG A 38 12.43 28.26 24.60
C ARG A 38 11.50 28.22 25.80
N PHE A 39 11.43 27.11 26.53
CA PHE A 39 10.61 26.99 27.75
C PHE A 39 11.17 27.75 28.97
N GLN A 40 12.43 28.20 28.94
CA GLN A 40 13.02 28.95 30.07
C GLN A 40 12.98 30.48 29.93
N GLU A 41 12.70 31.03 28.75
CA GLU A 41 12.76 32.50 28.53
C GLU A 41 11.48 33.14 27.96
N ARG A 42 10.42 32.37 27.68
CA ARG A 42 9.11 32.95 27.33
C ARG A 42 8.21 32.97 28.55
N GLY A 43 7.98 34.18 29.04
CA GLY A 43 6.86 34.45 29.93
C GLY A 43 5.53 34.01 29.32
N GLU A 44 4.60 33.76 30.24
CA GLU A 44 3.21 33.29 30.15
C GLU A 44 2.33 33.95 29.06
N ASP A 45 2.72 33.84 27.80
CA ASP A 45 1.81 33.95 26.65
C ASP A 45 1.71 32.55 26.04
N ASP A 46 0.71 31.80 26.50
CA ASP A 46 0.36 30.44 26.08
C ASP A 46 -0.12 30.44 24.61
N ASP A 47 0.83 30.51 23.68
CA ASP A 47 0.61 30.12 22.29
C ASP A 47 0.51 28.59 22.24
N ASP A 48 -0.69 28.04 22.49
CA ASP A 48 -0.99 26.62 22.34
C ASP A 48 -0.60 26.15 20.92
N ILE A 49 0.51 25.42 20.82
CA ILE A 49 0.94 24.83 19.55
C ILE A 49 -0.07 23.75 19.17
N ASP A 50 -0.79 23.96 18.06
CA ASP A 50 -1.69 22.97 17.48
C ASP A 50 -0.88 21.76 16.96
N LEU A 51 -0.72 20.76 17.83
CA LEU A 51 0.02 19.53 17.56
C LEU A 51 -0.61 18.72 16.43
N ASP A 52 -1.92 18.79 16.23
CA ASP A 52 -2.61 18.00 15.21
C ASP A 52 -2.45 18.62 13.83
N ALA A 53 -2.52 19.95 13.72
CA ALA A 53 -2.13 20.67 12.50
C ALA A 53 -0.66 20.37 12.11
N MET A 54 0.24 20.28 13.10
CA MET A 54 1.64 19.93 12.86
C MET A 54 1.80 18.48 12.36
N LYS A 55 1.14 17.50 12.98
CA LYS A 55 1.17 16.10 12.54
C LYS A 55 0.60 15.93 11.13
N LYS A 56 -0.53 16.58 10.84
CA LYS A 56 -1.16 16.57 9.52
C LYS A 56 -0.24 17.13 8.44
N SER A 57 0.38 18.29 8.73
CA SER A 57 1.37 18.91 7.84
C SER A 57 2.56 17.98 7.58
N ASN A 58 3.06 17.31 8.63
CA ASN A 58 4.15 16.34 8.50
C ASN A 58 3.76 15.14 7.61
N LEU A 59 2.58 14.56 7.81
CA LEU A 59 2.08 13.46 6.96
C LEU A 59 1.95 13.89 5.50
N LYS A 60 1.35 15.06 5.25
CA LYS A 60 1.21 15.64 3.90
C LYS A 60 2.57 15.85 3.22
N ASN A 61 3.56 16.33 3.98
CA ASN A 61 4.93 16.48 3.49
C ASN A 61 5.56 15.13 3.14
N MET A 62 5.41 14.10 3.99
CA MET A 62 5.91 12.75 3.69
C MET A 62 5.28 12.17 2.41
N VAL A 63 3.96 12.30 2.25
CA VAL A 63 3.25 11.89 1.03
C VAL A 63 3.81 12.62 -0.20
N ALA A 64 3.98 13.94 -0.13
CA ALA A 64 4.53 14.72 -1.22
C ALA A 64 5.97 14.32 -1.58
N ILE A 65 6.80 14.00 -0.58
CA ILE A 65 8.18 13.53 -0.77
C ILE A 65 8.18 12.18 -1.49
N VAL A 66 7.39 11.22 -1.04
CA VAL A 66 7.29 9.90 -1.68
C VAL A 66 6.78 10.03 -3.12
N LYS A 67 5.72 10.81 -3.37
CA LYS A 67 5.24 11.09 -4.75
C LYS A 67 6.33 11.69 -5.63
N LYS A 68 7.08 12.66 -5.10
CA LYS A 68 8.17 13.31 -5.85
C LYS A 68 9.32 12.35 -6.12
N LEU A 69 9.68 11.51 -5.15
CA LEU A 69 10.72 10.48 -5.32
C LEU A 69 10.29 9.46 -6.37
N VAL A 70 9.08 8.89 -6.24
CA VAL A 70 8.51 7.98 -7.24
C VAL A 70 8.54 8.64 -8.61
N ASN A 71 8.01 9.84 -8.79
CA ASN A 71 7.96 10.50 -10.11
C ASN A 71 9.35 10.81 -10.68
N ARG A 72 10.28 11.32 -9.87
CA ARG A 72 11.65 11.62 -10.34
C ARG A 72 12.46 10.38 -10.64
N THR A 73 12.15 9.28 -9.96
CA THR A 73 12.85 8.02 -10.12
C THR A 73 12.06 6.99 -10.95
N SER A 74 10.91 7.39 -11.51
CA SER A 74 10.13 6.64 -12.49
C SER A 74 10.58 7.05 -13.89
N GLY A 75 10.83 6.08 -14.74
CA GLY A 75 11.44 6.27 -16.05
C GLY A 75 12.59 5.28 -16.23
N PRO A 76 13.05 5.06 -17.47
CA PRO A 76 14.16 4.15 -17.75
C PRO A 76 15.40 4.70 -17.04
N PHE A 77 15.74 4.12 -15.90
CA PHE A 77 16.97 4.52 -15.22
C PHE A 77 18.16 4.18 -16.10
N SER A 78 19.13 5.09 -16.07
CA SER A 78 20.52 4.84 -16.43
C SER A 78 20.98 3.49 -15.88
N PRO A 79 21.93 2.86 -16.57
CA PRO A 79 21.94 1.43 -16.80
C PRO A 79 22.10 0.67 -15.49
N GLY A 80 21.03 -0.03 -15.08
CA GLY A 80 21.06 -1.08 -14.08
C GLY A 80 21.15 -0.64 -12.63
N VAL A 81 20.11 -0.96 -11.85
CA VAL A 81 20.17 -0.92 -10.39
C VAL A 81 21.09 -2.07 -9.95
N GLU A 82 22.22 -1.75 -9.33
CA GLU A 82 23.10 -2.75 -8.74
C GLU A 82 22.44 -3.32 -7.46
N PRO A 83 22.79 -4.53 -7.00
CA PRO A 83 22.22 -5.10 -5.78
C PRO A 83 22.35 -4.19 -4.55
N GLU A 84 23.41 -3.38 -4.46
CA GLU A 84 23.63 -2.40 -3.39
C GLU A 84 22.60 -1.25 -3.43
N ASP A 85 22.00 -0.99 -4.60
CA ASP A 85 20.94 0.02 -4.79
C ASP A 85 19.56 -0.47 -4.30
N LEU A 86 19.41 -1.75 -3.93
CA LEU A 86 18.20 -2.26 -3.25
C LEU A 86 17.93 -1.52 -1.93
N THR A 87 18.95 -0.88 -1.35
CA THR A 87 18.81 0.02 -0.19
C THR A 87 17.73 1.09 -0.41
N VAL A 88 17.56 1.58 -1.64
CA VAL A 88 16.52 2.57 -1.97
C VAL A 88 15.11 1.98 -1.82
N LEU A 89 14.91 0.70 -2.16
CA LEU A 89 13.62 0.01 -1.96
C LEU A 89 13.29 -0.12 -0.47
N TYR A 90 14.27 -0.51 0.36
CA TYR A 90 14.09 -0.60 1.82
C TYR A 90 13.72 0.76 2.43
N LYS A 91 14.43 1.83 2.05
CA LYS A 91 14.13 3.18 2.55
C LYS A 91 12.78 3.70 2.07
N MET A 92 12.38 3.37 0.84
CA MET A 92 11.02 3.65 0.39
C MET A 92 9.98 2.90 1.23
N GLN A 93 10.18 1.61 1.50
CA GLN A 93 9.27 0.83 2.33
C GLN A 93 9.18 1.36 3.76
N GLU A 94 10.29 1.80 4.37
CA GLU A 94 10.27 2.46 5.68
C GLU A 94 9.40 3.72 5.66
N MET A 95 9.54 4.57 4.64
CA MET A 95 8.70 5.76 4.48
C MET A 95 7.22 5.41 4.34
N VAL A 96 6.89 4.45 3.48
CA VAL A 96 5.50 3.96 3.33
C VAL A 96 4.98 3.38 4.65
N SER A 97 5.79 2.64 5.39
CA SER A 97 5.43 2.11 6.71
C SER A 97 5.10 3.18 7.74
N MET A 98 5.83 4.31 7.72
CA MET A 98 5.52 5.46 8.59
C MET A 98 4.23 6.16 8.15
N ILE A 99 4.08 6.40 6.85
CA ILE A 99 2.90 7.05 6.26
C ILE A 99 1.62 6.27 6.55
N PHE A 100 1.66 4.93 6.49
CA PHE A 100 0.50 4.05 6.72
C PHE A 100 0.52 3.40 8.10
N SER A 101 1.14 4.07 9.09
CA SER A 101 1.09 3.62 10.48
C SER A 101 -0.28 3.87 11.11
N GLU A 102 -0.64 3.04 12.10
CA GLU A 102 -1.98 3.10 12.74
C GLU A 102 -2.30 4.50 13.30
N GLY A 103 -1.32 5.19 13.85
CA GLY A 103 -1.48 6.54 14.40
C GLY A 103 -1.77 7.64 13.36
N GLN A 104 -1.73 7.34 12.06
CA GLN A 104 -2.03 8.28 10.98
C GLN A 104 -3.47 8.15 10.47
N THR A 105 -4.28 7.24 11.04
CA THR A 105 -5.60 6.89 10.52
C THR A 105 -6.53 8.09 10.40
N ASP A 106 -6.64 8.93 11.43
CA ASP A 106 -7.53 10.10 11.41
C ASP A 106 -7.03 11.20 10.49
N LEU A 107 -5.71 11.40 10.44
CA LEU A 107 -5.09 12.39 9.55
C LEU A 107 -5.29 12.02 8.08
N TRP A 108 -5.24 10.72 7.75
CA TRP A 108 -5.54 10.25 6.40
C TRP A 108 -6.98 10.54 5.98
N LYS A 109 -7.96 10.43 6.88
CA LYS A 109 -9.35 10.80 6.58
C LYS A 109 -9.45 12.28 6.18
N GLU A 110 -8.76 13.14 6.91
CA GLU A 110 -8.73 14.57 6.58
C GLU A 110 -8.02 14.84 5.25
N LEU A 111 -6.89 14.17 4.98
CA LEU A 111 -6.18 14.31 3.71
C LEU A 111 -7.01 13.79 2.52
N GLU A 112 -7.73 12.68 2.68
CA GLU A 112 -8.64 12.17 1.65
C GLU A 112 -9.81 13.13 1.39
N ALA A 113 -10.33 13.78 2.43
CA ALA A 113 -11.31 14.84 2.28
C ALA A 113 -10.74 16.07 1.53
N GLU A 114 -9.45 16.35 1.68
CA GLU A 114 -8.72 17.36 0.90
C GLU A 114 -8.36 16.93 -0.53
N GLY A 115 -8.66 15.69 -0.92
CA GLY A 115 -8.41 15.16 -2.26
C GLY A 115 -7.08 14.41 -2.42
N GLU A 116 -6.33 14.16 -1.34
CA GLU A 116 -5.27 13.16 -1.38
C GLU A 116 -5.87 11.76 -1.63
N ASP A 117 -5.07 10.91 -2.27
CA ASP A 117 -5.49 9.57 -2.68
C ASP A 117 -4.45 8.56 -2.17
N SER A 118 -4.83 7.89 -1.07
CA SER A 118 -3.99 6.90 -0.42
C SER A 118 -3.77 5.67 -1.30
N VAL A 119 -4.78 5.29 -2.08
CA VAL A 119 -4.72 4.15 -3.00
C VAL A 119 -3.74 4.42 -4.13
N ASN A 120 -3.84 5.58 -4.77
CA ASN A 120 -2.93 5.95 -5.84
C ASN A 120 -1.47 6.04 -5.36
N LEU A 121 -1.24 6.49 -4.13
CA LEU A 121 0.10 6.49 -3.54
C LEU A 121 0.66 5.05 -3.42
N LEU A 122 -0.15 4.11 -2.93
CA LEU A 122 0.27 2.71 -2.76
C LEU A 122 0.54 2.02 -4.09
N THR A 123 -0.36 2.17 -5.07
CA THR A 123 -0.19 1.58 -6.40
C THR A 123 1.04 2.16 -7.09
N SER A 124 1.24 3.49 -7.02
CA SER A 124 2.41 4.16 -7.58
C SER A 124 3.73 3.67 -6.97
N VAL A 125 3.78 3.46 -5.64
CA VAL A 125 5.00 2.95 -4.99
C VAL A 125 5.26 1.49 -5.37
N GLN A 126 4.23 0.64 -5.40
CA GLN A 126 4.39 -0.75 -5.84
C GLN A 126 4.87 -0.80 -7.29
N ASP A 127 4.23 -0.05 -8.18
CA ASP A 127 4.56 0.00 -9.60
C ASP A 127 6.01 0.44 -9.82
N TRP A 128 6.43 1.48 -9.09
CA TRP A 128 7.80 1.95 -9.07
C TRP A 128 8.76 0.87 -8.58
N SER A 129 8.45 0.21 -7.46
CA SER A 129 9.30 -0.83 -6.86
C SER A 129 9.48 -2.01 -7.81
N MET A 130 8.41 -2.46 -8.47
CA MET A 130 8.48 -3.51 -9.48
C MET A 130 9.32 -3.11 -10.70
N SER A 131 9.17 -1.87 -11.17
CA SER A 131 10.00 -1.35 -12.27
C SER A 131 11.48 -1.34 -11.88
N LYS A 132 11.83 -0.93 -10.66
CA LYS A 132 13.21 -1.02 -10.15
C LYS A 132 13.74 -2.44 -10.07
N LEU A 133 12.88 -3.38 -9.66
CA LEU A 133 13.27 -4.78 -9.64
C LEU A 133 13.56 -5.29 -11.06
N LEU A 134 12.73 -4.93 -12.06
CA LEU A 134 12.95 -5.31 -13.45
C LEU A 134 14.23 -4.67 -14.03
N GLU A 135 14.47 -3.39 -13.76
CA GLU A 135 15.65 -2.62 -14.19
C GLU A 135 16.96 -3.09 -13.54
N SER A 136 16.90 -3.84 -12.45
CA SER A 136 18.10 -4.33 -11.78
C SER A 136 19.00 -5.13 -12.72
N LYS A 137 20.26 -4.71 -12.79
CA LYS A 137 21.32 -5.33 -13.59
C LYS A 137 21.89 -6.58 -12.94
N ALA A 138 21.41 -6.90 -11.72
CA ALA A 138 21.79 -8.08 -10.97
C ALA A 138 21.97 -9.22 -11.96
N THR A 139 23.22 -9.62 -12.15
CA THR A 139 23.63 -10.68 -13.08
C THR A 139 22.95 -12.00 -12.75
N GLU A 140 22.30 -12.06 -11.58
CA GLU A 140 21.37 -13.05 -11.12
C GLU A 140 20.03 -12.92 -11.86
N LYS A 141 19.74 -13.92 -12.70
CA LYS A 141 18.42 -14.12 -13.32
C LYS A 141 17.29 -14.17 -12.29
N ASN A 142 17.63 -14.42 -11.02
CA ASN A 142 16.71 -14.71 -9.94
C ASN A 142 16.96 -13.78 -8.76
N ILE A 143 15.98 -12.95 -8.43
CA ILE A 143 15.94 -12.16 -7.20
C ILE A 143 14.75 -12.68 -6.37
N ASP A 144 14.98 -12.90 -5.08
CA ASP A 144 13.93 -13.23 -4.10
C ASP A 144 14.17 -12.36 -2.87
N LEU A 145 13.35 -11.34 -2.71
CA LEU A 145 13.51 -10.27 -1.74
C LEU A 145 12.32 -10.26 -0.80
N LEU A 146 12.60 -10.37 0.50
CA LEU A 146 11.63 -10.17 1.57
C LEU A 146 12.02 -8.93 2.37
N MET A 147 11.22 -7.87 2.23
CA MET A 147 11.40 -6.62 2.98
C MET A 147 10.34 -6.53 4.07
N LEU A 148 10.76 -6.34 5.32
CA LEU A 148 9.87 -6.23 6.46
C LEU A 148 10.04 -4.86 7.12
N SER A 149 8.93 -4.18 7.39
CA SER A 149 8.84 -3.02 8.26
C SER A 149 7.63 -3.20 9.19
N GLU A 150 7.42 -2.25 10.10
CA GLU A 150 6.37 -2.34 11.13
C GLU A 150 4.95 -2.48 10.54
N ASN A 151 4.65 -1.73 9.48
CA ASN A 151 3.30 -1.66 8.91
C ASN A 151 3.19 -2.25 7.49
N VAL A 152 4.32 -2.62 6.88
CA VAL A 152 4.38 -3.14 5.51
C VAL A 152 5.31 -4.34 5.44
N ALA A 153 4.84 -5.41 4.81
CA ALA A 153 5.69 -6.52 4.38
C ALA A 153 5.62 -6.63 2.85
N THR A 154 6.77 -6.72 2.19
CA THR A 154 6.85 -6.87 0.73
C THR A 154 7.64 -8.12 0.41
N GLN A 155 7.04 -9.02 -0.37
CA GLN A 155 7.75 -10.11 -1.02
C GLN A 155 7.83 -9.80 -2.51
N SER A 156 9.03 -9.82 -3.05
CA SER A 156 9.35 -9.50 -4.43
C SER A 156 10.19 -10.60 -5.03
N MET A 157 9.80 -11.09 -6.19
CA MET A 157 10.55 -12.11 -6.92
C MET A 157 10.73 -11.66 -8.36
N LYS A 158 11.95 -11.72 -8.88
CA LYS A 158 12.24 -11.57 -10.31
C LYS A 158 12.89 -12.84 -10.79
N SER A 159 12.31 -13.50 -11.78
CA SER A 159 12.83 -14.79 -12.27
C SER A 159 12.17 -15.15 -13.60
N PRO A 160 12.78 -15.99 -14.44
CA PRO A 160 12.07 -16.59 -15.57
C PRO A 160 10.81 -17.34 -15.09
N PRO A 161 9.68 -17.29 -15.84
CA PRO A 161 8.44 -17.98 -15.51
C PRO A 161 8.61 -19.43 -15.06
N LYS A 162 9.45 -20.22 -15.74
CA LYS A 162 9.67 -21.65 -15.45
C LYS A 162 10.21 -21.92 -14.03
N GLU A 163 10.91 -20.97 -13.45
CA GLU A 163 11.50 -21.10 -12.12
C GLU A 163 10.54 -20.64 -11.01
N ILE A 164 9.65 -19.71 -11.35
CA ILE A 164 8.61 -19.17 -10.44
C ILE A 164 7.52 -20.20 -10.15
N LYS A 165 7.16 -21.04 -11.13
CA LYS A 165 6.15 -22.11 -11.01
C LYS A 165 6.40 -23.11 -9.86
N LYS A 166 7.55 -23.03 -9.19
CA LYS A 166 7.94 -23.89 -8.06
C LYS A 166 7.76 -23.24 -6.70
N LYS A 167 7.40 -21.96 -6.63
CA LYS A 167 7.30 -21.18 -5.40
C LYS A 167 5.88 -20.66 -5.23
N HIS A 168 5.22 -21.08 -4.16
CA HIS A 168 3.92 -20.53 -3.75
C HIS A 168 4.12 -19.51 -2.63
N ALA A 169 3.37 -18.41 -2.69
CA ALA A 169 3.29 -17.46 -1.58
C ALA A 169 2.34 -18.01 -0.50
N PRO A 170 2.63 -17.82 0.80
CA PRO A 170 1.84 -18.42 1.87
C PRO A 170 0.38 -17.93 1.93
N TYR A 171 0.10 -16.72 1.47
CA TYR A 171 -1.25 -16.12 1.49
C TYR A 171 -1.90 -16.01 0.11
N MET A 172 -1.23 -16.50 -0.93
CA MET A 172 -1.72 -16.35 -2.30
C MET A 172 -1.25 -17.48 -3.19
N TYR A 173 -2.18 -18.04 -3.97
CA TYR A 173 -1.87 -18.85 -5.12
C TYR A 173 -2.12 -18.04 -6.38
N PHE A 174 -1.13 -18.03 -7.26
CA PHE A 174 -1.21 -17.45 -8.60
C PHE A 174 -1.01 -18.59 -9.61
N PRO A 175 -1.89 -18.73 -10.61
CA PRO A 175 -1.85 -19.84 -11.56
C PRO A 175 -0.60 -19.78 -12.45
N ASP A 176 0.18 -20.86 -12.42
CA ASP A 176 1.43 -20.99 -13.17
C ASP A 176 1.27 -20.73 -14.68
N TYR A 177 0.13 -21.13 -15.24
CA TYR A 177 -0.16 -20.99 -16.67
C TYR A 177 -0.33 -19.53 -17.10
N ALA A 178 -0.72 -18.63 -16.18
CA ALA A 178 -0.89 -17.22 -16.49
C ALA A 178 0.46 -16.50 -16.74
N LEU A 179 1.58 -17.12 -16.39
CA LEU A 179 2.94 -16.58 -16.64
C LEU A 179 3.48 -16.90 -18.04
N GLY A 180 2.83 -17.80 -18.78
CA GLY A 180 3.33 -18.30 -20.06
C GLY A 180 4.63 -19.10 -19.95
N ASP A 181 5.34 -19.23 -21.08
CA ASP A 181 6.59 -20.00 -21.22
C ASP A 181 7.78 -19.16 -21.72
N SER A 182 7.71 -17.83 -21.55
CA SER A 182 8.80 -16.92 -21.91
C SER A 182 10.07 -17.22 -21.12
N ASP A 183 11.23 -16.95 -21.73
CA ASP A 183 12.53 -16.94 -21.04
C ASP A 183 12.88 -15.54 -20.49
N GLU A 184 12.06 -14.52 -20.80
CA GLU A 184 12.20 -13.19 -20.22
C GLU A 184 11.83 -13.20 -18.73
N PRO A 185 12.62 -12.52 -17.88
CA PRO A 185 12.32 -12.46 -16.46
C PRO A 185 11.03 -11.67 -16.22
N ILE A 186 10.16 -12.23 -15.40
CA ILE A 186 9.00 -11.54 -14.85
C ILE A 186 9.28 -11.12 -13.41
N SER A 187 8.57 -10.11 -12.94
CA SER A 187 8.56 -9.63 -11.56
C SER A 187 7.20 -9.89 -10.95
N ILE A 188 7.17 -10.55 -9.80
CA ILE A 188 6.00 -10.78 -8.97
C ILE A 188 6.21 -10.04 -7.65
N GLN A 189 5.25 -9.24 -7.23
CA GLN A 189 5.33 -8.53 -5.96
C GLN A 189 4.01 -8.63 -5.20
N SER A 190 4.08 -9.07 -3.94
CA SER A 190 2.99 -8.98 -2.97
C SER A 190 3.38 -8.02 -1.84
N MET A 191 2.52 -7.05 -1.55
CA MET A 191 2.64 -6.13 -0.42
C MET A 191 1.48 -6.35 0.55
N TYR A 192 1.79 -6.45 1.83
CA TYR A 192 0.84 -6.65 2.92
C TYR A 192 0.86 -5.42 3.82
N TYR A 193 -0.30 -4.83 4.08
CA TYR A 193 -0.42 -3.64 4.91
C TYR A 193 -1.13 -3.96 6.22
N ASN A 194 -0.44 -3.77 7.34
CA ASN A 194 -0.95 -4.15 8.65
C ASN A 194 -2.15 -3.29 9.07
N ALA A 195 -2.03 -1.96 8.95
CA ALA A 195 -3.03 -1.00 9.43
C ALA A 195 -3.83 -0.29 8.32
N TYR A 196 -3.46 -0.45 7.04
CA TYR A 196 -4.08 0.32 5.96
C TYR A 196 -5.59 0.10 5.81
N HIS A 197 -6.09 -1.07 6.19
CA HIS A 197 -7.54 -1.37 6.23
C HIS A 197 -8.35 -0.42 7.14
N LYS A 198 -7.70 0.28 8.09
CA LYS A 198 -8.32 1.28 8.97
C LYS A 198 -8.44 2.67 8.34
N MET A 199 -7.69 2.95 7.27
CA MET A 199 -7.67 4.25 6.60
C MET A 199 -8.06 4.20 5.11
N ALA A 200 -7.94 3.06 4.44
CA ALA A 200 -8.29 2.91 3.03
C ALA A 200 -9.74 3.36 2.75
N PRO A 201 -10.03 3.96 1.58
CA PRO A 201 -11.38 4.39 1.24
C PRO A 201 -12.37 3.24 1.32
N ILE A 202 -13.63 3.48 1.75
CA ILE A 202 -14.61 2.40 1.99
C ILE A 202 -15.77 2.36 0.98
N GLN A 203 -15.80 3.31 0.03
CA GLN A 203 -16.77 3.31 -1.05
C GLN A 203 -16.67 2.01 -1.86
N ASN A 204 -17.82 1.43 -2.17
CA ASN A 204 -17.87 0.09 -2.74
C ASN A 204 -19.12 -0.15 -3.59
N SER A 205 -19.04 -1.13 -4.49
CA SER A 205 -20.12 -1.50 -5.42
C SER A 205 -21.44 -1.94 -4.77
N ILE A 206 -21.44 -2.33 -3.49
CA ILE A 206 -22.61 -2.86 -2.80
C ILE A 206 -23.42 -1.74 -2.13
N THR A 207 -22.74 -0.85 -1.40
CA THR A 207 -23.39 0.20 -0.61
C THR A 207 -23.18 1.61 -1.17
N GLY A 208 -22.43 1.74 -2.27
CA GLY A 208 -22.12 3.02 -2.88
C GLY A 208 -21.20 3.87 -1.99
N LEU A 209 -21.51 5.17 -1.93
CA LEU A 209 -20.87 6.12 -1.01
C LEU A 209 -21.39 5.99 0.43
N ASN A 210 -22.59 5.43 0.63
CA ASN A 210 -23.16 5.23 1.97
C ASN A 210 -22.68 3.91 2.56
N ALA A 211 -21.52 3.94 3.20
CA ALA A 211 -20.91 2.77 3.80
C ALA A 211 -21.09 2.75 5.33
N THR A 212 -22.26 3.18 5.81
CA THR A 212 -22.60 3.15 7.23
C THR A 212 -22.60 1.71 7.75
N GLY A 213 -21.81 1.44 8.80
CA GLY A 213 -21.69 0.10 9.41
C GLY A 213 -20.89 -0.90 8.57
N VAL A 214 -20.26 -0.45 7.48
CA VAL A 214 -19.39 -1.25 6.62
C VAL A 214 -17.94 -0.97 6.98
N PHE A 215 -17.10 -2.01 7.00
CA PHE A 215 -15.67 -1.88 7.23
C PHE A 215 -14.88 -2.98 6.52
N LEU A 216 -13.58 -2.76 6.37
CA LEU A 216 -12.66 -3.77 5.86
C LEU A 216 -12.24 -4.69 7.00
N ASP A 217 -12.66 -5.96 6.94
CA ASP A 217 -12.42 -6.99 7.96
C ASP A 217 -11.23 -7.89 7.61
N SER A 218 -10.25 -7.34 6.89
CA SER A 218 -8.97 -7.99 6.64
C SER A 218 -7.88 -6.96 6.49
N ARG A 219 -6.62 -7.40 6.60
CA ARG A 219 -5.50 -6.64 6.03
C ARG A 219 -5.69 -6.50 4.52
N ILE A 220 -5.10 -5.44 3.96
CA ILE A 220 -5.09 -5.22 2.52
C ILE A 220 -3.85 -5.92 1.96
N ILE A 221 -4.06 -6.72 0.93
CA ILE A 221 -2.99 -7.38 0.17
C ILE A 221 -3.00 -6.76 -1.22
N ASN A 222 -1.85 -6.26 -1.67
CA ASN A 222 -1.67 -5.78 -3.04
C ASN A 222 -0.73 -6.73 -3.78
N PHE A 223 -1.16 -7.28 -4.91
CA PHE A 223 -0.39 -8.23 -5.68
C PHE A 223 -0.41 -7.88 -7.15
N ASN A 224 0.77 -7.92 -7.77
CA ASN A 224 0.93 -7.53 -9.16
C ASN A 224 2.05 -8.33 -9.83
N VAL A 225 1.96 -8.46 -11.16
CA VAL A 225 2.90 -9.17 -12.02
C VAL A 225 3.29 -8.28 -13.20
N LYS A 226 4.60 -8.15 -13.47
CA LYS A 226 5.15 -7.39 -14.61
C LYS A 226 6.17 -8.22 -15.39
N PRO A 227 6.38 -7.97 -16.70
CA PRO A 227 5.70 -6.95 -17.51
C PRO A 227 4.29 -7.37 -17.93
N THR A 228 4.03 -8.66 -18.09
CA THR A 228 2.75 -9.17 -18.59
C THR A 228 2.37 -10.48 -17.91
N TYR A 229 1.07 -10.77 -17.92
CA TYR A 229 0.47 -12.05 -17.57
C TYR A 229 -0.76 -12.24 -18.48
N ASP A 230 -1.20 -13.49 -18.65
CA ASP A 230 -2.41 -13.78 -19.40
C ASP A 230 -3.65 -13.61 -18.50
N GLN A 231 -4.32 -12.47 -18.63
CA GLN A 231 -5.54 -12.19 -17.88
C GLN A 231 -6.68 -13.16 -18.25
N THR A 232 -6.70 -13.71 -19.47
CA THR A 232 -7.75 -14.64 -19.88
C THR A 232 -7.66 -15.97 -19.13
N VAL A 233 -6.45 -16.38 -18.74
CA VAL A 233 -6.23 -17.56 -17.88
C VAL A 233 -6.89 -17.35 -16.52
N LEU A 234 -6.81 -16.15 -15.95
CA LEU A 234 -7.37 -15.84 -14.62
C LEU A 234 -8.90 -15.96 -14.57
N VAL A 235 -9.60 -15.87 -15.69
CA VAL A 235 -11.05 -16.12 -15.77
C VAL A 235 -11.35 -17.60 -15.52
N SER A 236 -10.47 -18.50 -15.97
CA SER A 236 -10.65 -19.95 -15.84
C SER A 236 -9.96 -20.57 -14.62
N ASP A 237 -8.83 -19.99 -14.20
CA ASP A 237 -8.04 -20.40 -13.03
C ASP A 237 -7.68 -19.13 -12.25
N PRO A 238 -8.55 -18.68 -11.33
CA PRO A 238 -8.39 -17.38 -10.67
C PRO A 238 -7.27 -17.38 -9.63
N VAL A 239 -6.79 -16.18 -9.31
CA VAL A 239 -5.89 -15.97 -8.17
C VAL A 239 -6.63 -16.30 -6.89
N ILE A 240 -6.04 -17.14 -6.04
CA ILE A 240 -6.61 -17.50 -4.74
C ILE A 240 -5.92 -16.68 -3.66
N VAL A 241 -6.68 -15.90 -2.91
CA VAL A 241 -6.19 -15.02 -1.85
C VAL A 241 -6.75 -15.47 -0.51
N PHE A 242 -5.89 -15.60 0.50
CA PHE A 242 -6.27 -15.95 1.87
C PHE A 242 -6.27 -14.69 2.74
N LEU A 243 -7.44 -14.34 3.29
CA LEU A 243 -7.65 -13.12 4.06
C LEU A 243 -8.12 -13.44 5.48
N GLU A 244 -7.31 -13.07 6.47
CA GLU A 244 -7.60 -13.25 7.89
C GLU A 244 -8.58 -12.18 8.40
N HIS A 245 -9.55 -12.60 9.21
CA HIS A 245 -10.54 -11.72 9.83
C HIS A 245 -9.89 -10.83 10.91
N GLN A 246 -10.21 -9.54 10.93
CA GLN A 246 -9.76 -8.63 11.98
C GLN A 246 -10.71 -8.74 13.18
N ARG A 247 -10.27 -9.47 14.23
CA ARG A 247 -11.13 -9.80 15.38
C ARG A 247 -11.42 -8.61 16.31
N GLU A 248 -10.61 -7.57 16.28
CA GLU A 248 -10.75 -6.37 17.12
C GLU A 248 -11.84 -5.42 16.57
N LYS A 249 -13.09 -5.91 16.54
CA LYS A 249 -14.25 -5.26 15.90
C LYS A 249 -14.50 -3.83 16.37
N GLU A 250 -14.29 -3.56 17.66
CA GLU A 250 -14.47 -2.24 18.28
C GLU A 250 -13.57 -1.16 17.64
N LYS A 251 -12.45 -1.57 17.03
CA LYS A 251 -11.49 -0.65 16.39
C LYS A 251 -11.68 -0.51 14.88
N LEU A 252 -12.62 -1.24 14.28
CA LEU A 252 -12.79 -1.30 12.81
C LEU A 252 -13.94 -0.42 12.31
N LEU A 253 -14.91 -0.10 13.15
CA LEU A 253 -16.01 0.77 12.79
C LEU A 253 -15.52 2.21 12.63
N ARG A 254 -15.93 2.86 11.53
CA ARG A 254 -15.54 4.24 11.21
C ARG A 254 -16.71 5.21 11.36
N GLY A 255 -16.40 6.41 11.87
CA GLY A 255 -17.32 7.55 11.94
C GLY A 255 -18.22 7.59 13.18
N PRO A 256 -19.01 8.65 13.39
CA PRO A 256 -19.88 8.80 14.57
C PRO A 256 -20.94 7.69 14.71
N SER A 257 -21.24 6.97 13.62
CA SER A 257 -22.11 5.79 13.65
C SER A 257 -21.44 4.56 14.28
N ALA A 258 -20.11 4.53 14.38
CA ALA A 258 -19.33 3.46 15.01
C ALA A 258 -19.53 3.41 16.53
N GLU A 259 -19.58 4.58 17.16
CA GLU A 259 -19.70 4.73 18.61
C GLU A 259 -21.08 4.31 19.13
N GLN A 260 -22.06 4.15 18.24
CA GLN A 260 -23.45 3.81 18.59
C GLN A 260 -23.76 2.30 18.48
N ILE A 261 -22.81 1.48 18.04
CA ILE A 261 -23.03 0.05 17.82
C ILE A 261 -22.25 -0.74 18.88
N ASP A 262 -22.92 -1.08 19.98
CA ASP A 262 -22.33 -1.83 21.11
C ASP A 262 -21.66 -3.14 20.67
N GLU A 263 -22.15 -3.79 19.61
CA GLU A 263 -21.47 -4.92 18.96
C GLU A 263 -21.84 -4.99 17.46
N PRO A 264 -20.92 -4.67 16.53
CA PRO A 264 -21.20 -4.86 15.12
C PRO A 264 -21.35 -6.36 14.82
N LYS A 265 -22.60 -6.77 14.64
CA LYS A 265 -22.92 -8.07 14.06
C LYS A 265 -22.49 -8.02 12.61
N ILE A 266 -21.72 -9.01 12.17
CA ILE A 266 -21.34 -9.17 10.76
C ILE A 266 -22.32 -10.16 10.17
N ALA A 267 -23.10 -9.73 9.17
CA ALA A 267 -24.06 -10.60 8.51
C ALA A 267 -23.40 -11.37 7.36
N SER A 268 -22.52 -10.73 6.60
CA SER A 268 -21.73 -11.37 5.57
C SER A 268 -20.36 -10.72 5.39
N ARG A 269 -19.47 -11.48 4.76
CA ARG A 269 -18.16 -11.03 4.30
C ARG A 269 -18.05 -11.25 2.80
N GLU A 270 -17.73 -10.18 2.08
CA GLU A 270 -17.59 -10.21 0.63
C GLU A 270 -16.12 -10.05 0.25
N CYS A 271 -15.69 -10.85 -0.73
CA CYS A 271 -14.37 -10.76 -1.33
C CYS A 271 -14.33 -9.55 -2.26
N MET A 272 -13.47 -8.59 -1.97
CA MET A 272 -13.37 -7.36 -2.75
C MET A 272 -12.01 -7.27 -3.43
N ARG A 273 -12.02 -6.66 -4.62
CA ARG A 273 -10.84 -6.04 -5.22
C ARG A 273 -11.04 -4.53 -5.37
N TRP A 274 -9.95 -3.78 -5.40
CA TRP A 274 -10.02 -2.38 -5.80
C TRP A 274 -10.20 -2.27 -7.32
N SER A 275 -11.11 -1.41 -7.76
CA SER A 275 -11.30 -1.01 -9.16
C SER A 275 -11.18 0.49 -9.25
N ASP A 276 -10.24 0.97 -10.06
CA ASP A 276 -10.00 2.38 -10.37
C ASP A 276 -11.09 2.99 -11.28
N THR A 277 -11.80 2.15 -12.02
CA THR A 277 -12.89 2.51 -12.94
C THR A 277 -14.28 2.49 -12.30
N LEU A 278 -14.42 2.12 -11.02
CA LEU A 278 -15.73 2.10 -10.37
C LEU A 278 -16.27 3.52 -10.21
N GLU A 279 -17.41 3.79 -10.84
CA GLU A 279 -18.11 5.07 -10.78
C GLU A 279 -19.18 5.07 -9.70
N PHE A 280 -19.30 6.19 -8.98
CA PHE A 280 -20.40 6.44 -8.05
C PHE A 280 -21.23 7.61 -8.55
N PRO A 281 -22.57 7.47 -8.64
CA PRO A 281 -23.44 8.60 -8.92
C PRO A 281 -23.13 9.75 -7.95
N ASP A 282 -23.10 10.98 -8.47
CA ASP A 282 -22.87 12.20 -7.70
C ASP A 282 -21.45 12.37 -7.10
N SER A 283 -20.49 11.53 -7.50
CA SER A 283 -19.07 11.68 -7.14
C SER A 283 -18.20 11.95 -8.37
N ALA A 284 -17.35 12.97 -8.30
CA ALA A 284 -16.28 13.18 -9.27
C ALA A 284 -15.08 12.23 -9.06
N LYS A 285 -14.99 11.59 -7.89
CA LYS A 285 -13.96 10.59 -7.59
C LYS A 285 -14.41 9.24 -8.13
N MET A 286 -13.59 8.66 -9.00
CA MET A 286 -13.66 7.26 -9.41
C MET A 286 -12.82 6.41 -8.46
N GLY A 287 -13.10 5.11 -8.41
CA GLY A 287 -12.32 4.18 -7.62
C GLY A 287 -13.06 3.68 -6.38
N GLY A 288 -13.15 2.36 -6.24
CA GLY A 288 -13.74 1.74 -5.06
C GLY A 288 -13.62 0.23 -5.03
N TRP A 289 -14.08 -0.36 -3.94
CA TRP A 289 -14.08 -1.80 -3.76
C TRP A 289 -15.22 -2.45 -4.54
N THR A 290 -14.91 -3.44 -5.38
CA THR A 290 -15.90 -4.19 -6.17
C THR A 290 -15.82 -5.69 -5.90
N ILE A 291 -16.99 -6.34 -5.93
CA ILE A 291 -17.11 -7.81 -5.95
C ILE A 291 -16.91 -8.38 -7.36
N GLU A 292 -16.98 -7.55 -8.40
CA GLU A 292 -16.91 -8.02 -9.78
C GLU A 292 -15.57 -8.70 -10.04
N GLY A 293 -15.62 -9.93 -10.54
CA GLY A 293 -14.43 -10.73 -10.78
C GLY A 293 -13.85 -11.40 -9.52
N CYS A 294 -14.48 -11.24 -8.36
CA CYS A 294 -14.08 -11.92 -7.13
C CYS A 294 -15.23 -12.76 -6.57
N ALA A 295 -14.94 -14.01 -6.20
CA ALA A 295 -15.88 -14.93 -5.59
C ALA A 295 -15.33 -15.47 -4.27
N ARG A 296 -16.22 -15.64 -3.29
CA ARG A 296 -15.89 -16.31 -2.03
C ARG A 296 -15.84 -17.82 -2.24
N VAL A 297 -14.68 -18.42 -2.00
CA VAL A 297 -14.47 -19.87 -2.12
C VAL A 297 -14.84 -20.58 -0.83
N ASN A 298 -14.32 -20.08 0.29
CA ASN A 298 -14.55 -20.66 1.62
C ASN A 298 -14.50 -19.56 2.67
N THR A 299 -15.23 -19.74 3.78
CA THR A 299 -15.18 -18.83 4.92
C THR A 299 -15.29 -19.62 6.21
N THR A 300 -14.45 -19.26 7.18
CA THR A 300 -14.43 -19.83 8.52
C THR A 300 -14.68 -18.74 9.55
N GLU A 301 -14.50 -19.03 10.84
CA GLU A 301 -14.50 -17.97 11.86
C GLU A 301 -13.25 -17.08 11.78
N PHE A 302 -12.14 -17.58 11.22
CA PHE A 302 -10.82 -16.96 11.31
C PHE A 302 -10.37 -16.32 10.00
N TYR A 303 -10.81 -16.84 8.87
CA TYR A 303 -10.36 -16.39 7.55
C TYR A 303 -11.41 -16.65 6.48
N THR A 304 -11.25 -15.95 5.36
CA THR A 304 -11.99 -16.18 4.12
C THR A 304 -11.01 -16.35 2.97
N THR A 305 -11.30 -17.32 2.10
CA THR A 305 -10.55 -17.56 0.86
C THR A 305 -11.34 -16.98 -0.30
N CYS A 306 -10.67 -16.15 -1.11
CA CYS A 306 -11.23 -15.47 -2.27
C CYS A 306 -10.60 -15.99 -3.55
N ALA A 307 -11.38 -16.10 -4.61
CA ALA A 307 -10.93 -16.38 -5.96
C ALA A 307 -11.20 -15.15 -6.82
N CYS A 308 -10.16 -14.52 -7.39
CA CYS A 308 -10.28 -13.32 -8.19
C CYS A 308 -9.64 -13.48 -9.58
N ASP A 309 -10.31 -13.00 -10.63
CA ASP A 309 -9.86 -13.07 -12.03
C ASP A 309 -9.02 -11.84 -12.46
N HIS A 310 -8.67 -10.96 -11.51
CA HIS A 310 -7.82 -9.79 -11.73
C HIS A 310 -6.71 -9.72 -10.68
N LEU A 311 -5.62 -9.04 -11.02
CA LEU A 311 -4.59 -8.62 -10.07
C LEU A 311 -4.91 -7.26 -9.45
N GLY A 312 -4.23 -6.90 -8.36
CA GLY A 312 -4.36 -5.61 -7.70
C GLY A 312 -4.48 -5.74 -6.18
N MET A 313 -5.29 -4.86 -5.58
CA MET A 313 -5.54 -4.86 -4.13
C MET A 313 -6.78 -5.66 -3.78
N PHE A 314 -6.67 -6.47 -2.72
CA PHE A 314 -7.71 -7.34 -2.21
C PHE A 314 -7.98 -7.08 -0.73
N ALA A 315 -9.25 -7.20 -0.35
CA ALA A 315 -9.71 -7.10 1.04
C ALA A 315 -11.03 -7.86 1.26
N LEU A 316 -11.40 -8.06 2.52
CA LEU A 316 -12.75 -8.48 2.91
C LEU A 316 -13.58 -7.28 3.34
N LEU A 317 -14.76 -7.13 2.76
CA LEU A 317 -15.76 -6.17 3.23
C LEU A 317 -16.73 -6.88 4.17
N ALA A 318 -16.83 -6.40 5.41
CA ALA A 318 -17.86 -6.85 6.34
C ALA A 318 -19.11 -5.98 6.21
N LEU A 319 -20.25 -6.64 6.02
CA LEU A 319 -21.55 -5.99 5.90
C LEU A 319 -22.40 -6.19 7.17
N PRO A 320 -23.13 -5.14 7.61
CA PRO A 320 -24.04 -5.25 8.73
C PRO A 320 -25.31 -6.05 8.35
N PRO A 321 -26.07 -6.59 9.32
CA PRO A 321 -27.38 -7.17 9.09
C PRO A 321 -28.29 -6.13 8.45
N VAL A 322 -28.87 -6.48 7.30
CA VAL A 322 -29.93 -5.66 6.70
C VAL A 322 -31.09 -5.61 7.70
N PRO A 323 -31.55 -4.43 8.13
CA PRO A 323 -32.74 -4.33 8.97
C PRO A 323 -33.90 -5.02 8.24
N LYS A 324 -34.51 -6.04 8.88
CA LYS A 324 -35.75 -6.62 8.37
C LYS A 324 -36.79 -5.50 8.36
N ARG A 325 -37.23 -5.08 7.17
CA ARG A 325 -38.29 -4.09 7.01
C ARG A 325 -39.62 -4.61 7.51
#